data_AF-A0A925T0F5-F1
#
_entry.id   AF-A0A925T0F5-F1
#
_cell.length_a   1.000
_cell.length_b   1.000
_cell.length_c   1.000
_cell.angle_alpha   90.00
_cell.angle_beta   90.00
_cell.angle_gamma   90.00
#
_symmetry.space_group_name_H-M   'P 1'
#
loop_
_entity.id
_entity.type
_entity.pdbx_description
1 polymer ?
#
loop_
_entity_poly.entity_id
_entity_poly.type
_entity_poly.pdbx_seq_one_letter_code
_entity_poly.pdbx_strand_id
1 'polypeptide(L)' 'LTSRESEVLLWISRGKANREIGEILAISPRTVNKHLEQIFVKLGVENRASAAARAVRALAR' A
#
# COMPACT_ATOMS: atom_id res chain seq x y z
N LEU A 1 -3.53 -1.41 10.42
CA LEU A 1 -3.97 -1.73 9.03
C LEU A 1 -4.63 -3.09 9.05
N THR A 2 -5.58 -3.36 8.16
CA THR A 2 -6.09 -4.73 7.94
C THR A 2 -5.04 -5.59 7.26
N SER A 3 -5.21 -6.92 7.26
CA SER A 3 -4.26 -7.82 6.58
C SER A 3 -4.07 -7.46 5.10
N ARG A 4 -5.17 -7.19 4.38
CA ARG A 4 -5.12 -6.83 2.96
C ARG A 4 -4.47 -5.46 2.73
N GLU A 5 -4.72 -4.48 3.60
CA GLU A 5 -4.06 -3.17 3.53
C GLU A 5 -2.55 -3.28 3.77
N SER A 6 -2.13 -4.13 4.71
CA SER A 6 -0.72 -4.39 4.98
C SER A 6 -0.03 -5.05 3.78
N GLU A 7 -0.68 -6.00 3.10
CA GLU A 7 -0.15 -6.62 1.87
C GLU A 7 0.01 -5.59 0.74
N VAL A 8 -1.01 -4.75 0.52
CA VAL A 8 -0.91 -3.65 -0.45
C VAL A 8 0.25 -2.74 -0.10
N LEU A 9 0.35 -2.31 1.15
CA LEU A 9 1.40 -1.40 1.61
C LEU A 9 2.81 -2.01 1.48
N LEU A 10 2.95 -3.32 1.71
CA LEU A 10 4.20 -4.04 1.51
C LEU A 10 4.68 -3.92 0.05
N TRP A 11 3.81 -4.16 -0.93
CA TRP A 11 4.20 -4.06 -2.33
C TRP A 11 4.46 -2.62 -2.79
N ILE A 12 3.76 -1.64 -2.20
CA ILE A 12 4.05 -0.22 -2.39
C ILE A 12 5.46 0.12 -1.92
N SER A 13 5.88 -0.38 -0.75
CA SER A 13 7.23 -0.18 -0.22
C SER A 13 8.33 -0.77 -1.13
N ARG A 14 7.96 -1.79 -1.93
CA ARG A 14 8.82 -2.42 -2.95
C ARG A 14 8.73 -1.76 -4.32
N GLY A 15 8.04 -0.63 -4.45
CA GLY A 15 7.96 0.17 -5.68
C GLY A 15 6.92 -0.31 -6.70
N LYS A 16 6.05 -1.28 -6.38
CA LYS A 16 5.11 -1.87 -7.35
C LYS A 16 3.92 -0.97 -7.67
N ALA A 17 3.63 -0.76 -8.95
CA ALA A 17 2.47 0.01 -9.40
C ALA A 17 1.15 -0.69 -9.05
N ASN A 18 0.04 0.04 -8.97
CA ASN A 18 -1.27 -0.54 -8.59
C ASN A 18 -1.71 -1.68 -9.52
N ARG A 19 -1.31 -1.63 -10.80
CA ARG A 19 -1.55 -2.70 -11.75
C ARG A 19 -0.83 -3.99 -11.35
N GLU A 20 0.47 -3.92 -11.11
CA GLU A 20 1.28 -5.06 -10.67
C GLU A 20 0.78 -5.60 -9.33
N ILE A 21 0.42 -4.73 -8.39
CA ILE A 21 -0.14 -5.14 -7.09
C ILE A 21 -1.46 -5.88 -7.27
N GLY A 22 -2.31 -5.40 -8.18
CA GLY A 22 -3.57 -6.06 -8.52
C GLY A 22 -3.35 -7.47 -9.08
N GLU A 23 -2.37 -7.61 -9.98
CA GLU A 23 -1.95 -8.90 -10.52
C GLU A 23 -1.41 -9.84 -9.42
N ILE A 24 -0.53 -9.34 -8.53
CA ILE A 24 0.06 -10.12 -7.43
C ILE A 24 -0.99 -10.58 -6.41
N LEU A 25 -1.94 -9.72 -6.07
CA LEU A 25 -2.95 -9.98 -5.03
C LEU A 25 -4.28 -10.51 -5.59
N ALA A 26 -4.35 -10.77 -6.90
CA ALA A 26 -5.55 -11.19 -7.62
C ALA A 26 -6.77 -10.28 -7.38
N ILE A 27 -6.56 -8.95 -7.41
CA ILE A 27 -7.61 -7.93 -7.28
C ILE A 27 -7.47 -6.86 -8.36
N SER A 28 -8.53 -6.08 -8.61
CA SER A 28 -8.44 -5.01 -9.60
C SER A 28 -7.49 -3.87 -9.14
N PRO A 29 -6.82 -3.16 -10.06
CA PRO A 29 -6.03 -1.97 -9.72
C PRO A 29 -6.85 -0.88 -9.02
N ARG A 30 -8.17 -0.83 -9.29
CA ARG A 30 -9.13 0.05 -8.61
C ARG A 30 -9.30 -0.35 -7.14
N THR A 31 -9.36 -1.65 -6.85
CA THR A 31 -9.43 -2.17 -5.47
C THR A 31 -8.16 -1.84 -4.71
N VAL A 32 -6.98 -1.95 -5.34
CA VAL A 32 -5.71 -1.51 -4.75
C VAL A 32 -5.76 -0.02 -4.41
N ASN A 33 -6.27 0.83 -5.31
CA ASN A 33 -6.45 2.25 -5.04
C ASN A 33 -7.37 2.49 -3.84
N LYS A 34 -8.46 1.73 -3.73
CA LYS A 34 -9.36 1.86 -2.58
C LYS A 34 -8.67 1.50 -1.26
N HIS A 35 -7.83 0.47 -1.24
CA HIS A 35 -7.01 0.17 -0.07
C HIS A 35 -6.01 1.29 0.24
N LEU A 36 -5.38 1.90 -0.77
CA LEU A 36 -4.49 3.05 -0.59
C LEU A 36 -5.19 4.24 0.07
N GLU A 37 -6.40 4.59 -0.36
CA GLU A 37 -7.19 5.65 0.28
C GLU A 37 -7.38 5.37 1.78
N GLN A 38 -7.72 4.13 2.15
CA GLN A 38 -7.88 3.75 3.56
C GLN A 38 -6.56 3.75 4.32
N ILE A 39 -5.47 3.31 3.69
CA ILE A 39 -4.11 3.33 4.27
C ILE A 39 -3.69 4.76 4.55
N PHE A 40 -3.94 5.70 3.64
CA PHE A 40 -3.57 7.11 3.79
C PHE A 40 -4.24 7.72 5.02
N VAL A 41 -5.55 7.53 5.17
CA VAL A 41 -6.31 7.96 6.34
C VAL A 41 -5.76 7.32 7.62
N LYS A 42 -5.57 5.99 7.63
CA LYS A 42 -5.12 5.25 8.82
C LYS A 42 -3.68 5.57 9.24
N LEU A 43 -2.82 5.93 8.30
CA LEU A 43 -1.42 6.27 8.57
C LEU A 43 -1.20 7.78 8.76
N GLY A 44 -2.22 8.61 8.54
CA GLY A 44 -2.10 10.07 8.57
C GLY A 44 -1.12 10.61 7.53
N VAL A 45 -1.15 10.04 6.32
CA VAL A 45 -0.27 10.46 5.21
C VAL A 45 -1.10 10.84 3.99
N GLU A 46 -0.59 11.76 3.19
CA GLU A 46 -1.37 12.36 2.09
C GLU A 46 -1.13 11.68 0.73
N ASN A 47 -0.06 10.90 0.60
CA ASN A 47 0.32 10.33 -0.68
C ASN A 47 1.07 9.00 -0.57
N ARG A 48 1.21 8.37 -1.73
CA ARG A 48 1.85 7.07 -1.93
C ARG A 48 3.31 7.05 -1.46
N ALA A 49 4.08 8.11 -1.73
CA ALA A 49 5.49 8.16 -1.36
C ALA A 49 5.65 8.21 0.17
N SER A 50 4.84 9.03 0.84
CA SER A 50 4.80 9.10 2.31
C SER A 50 4.36 7.77 2.93
N ALA A 51 3.37 7.09 2.36
CA ALA A 51 2.96 5.76 2.81
C ALA A 51 4.08 4.72 2.63
N ALA A 52 4.74 4.70 1.46
CA ALA A 52 5.89 3.83 1.20
C ALA A 52 7.02 4.06 2.20
N ALA A 53 7.37 5.32 2.47
CA ALA A 53 8.41 5.66 3.43
C ALA A 53 8.07 5.21 4.86
N ARG A 54 6.80 5.32 5.28
CA ARG A 54 6.36 4.77 6.58
C ARG A 54 6.51 3.25 6.63
N ALA A 55 6.15 2.56 5.56
CA ALA A 55 6.27 1.10 5.46
C ALA A 55 7.74 0.65 5.53
N VAL A 56 8.63 1.29 4.77
CA VAL A 56 10.08 1.00 4.80
C VAL A 56 10.65 1.18 6.20
N ARG A 57 10.30 2.28 6.88
CA ARG A 57 10.74 2.50 8.28
C ARG A 57 10.22 1.45 9.25
N ALA A 58 9.04 0.89 9.03
CA ALA A 58 8.47 -0.15 9.86
C ALA A 58 9.11 -1.52 9.61
N LEU A 59 9.50 -1.82 8.37
CA LEU A 59 10.15 -3.07 7.96
C LEU A 59 11.65 -3.13 8.30
N ALA A 60 12.30 -1.97 8.49
CA ALA A 60 13.70 -1.87 8.85
C ALA A 60 13.97 -1.98 10.37
N ARG A 61 12.94 -2.28 11.17
CA ARG A 61 13.01 -2.53 12.61
C ARG A 61 12.86 -4.01 12.87
#